data_AF-A0AAN8MLJ5-F1
#
_entry.id   AF-A0AAN8MLJ5-F1
#
_cell.length_a   1.000
_cell.length_b   1.000
_cell.length_c   1.000
_cell.angle_alpha   90.00
_cell.angle_beta   90.00
_cell.angle_gamma   90.00
#
_symmetry.space_group_name_H-M   'P 1'
#
loop_
_entity.id
_entity.type
_entity.pdbx_description
1 polymer ?
#
loop_
_entity_poly.entity_id
_entity_poly.type
_entity_poly.pdbx_seq_one_letter_code
_entity_poly.pdbx_strand_id
1 'polypeptide(L)'
;MPSPFLTCPLEMAREIFSHVPMQDMANIRLLSKAHDDIYIHEYWDSVTIKIIPTSQRIHDLVQTLRDSKKEVPRIRNLIIYGSTFPVYPQDPPQYDPSVGDHLVELFSLMATRKITFQFIHKVLKAPGYWKLVMDAIVKNGPTELESISQEFYTLLGKQRCFGVPFSKFKMSNSLMRSYKTTLTHLTSLQITTGDQELKPELTKRFWKFVGNIGENIEVLNVTASSKQRGPWPTPRARALGMVHQRRQPAGGYFYESCDLPQLKSLSLTECYLTVEDLKELLKKPEQLRALNITSCQMDEPIVDWFLFLKHLATVELRNLQIFSLTPRSEFQDRNNGKNIWDLPTITMKGDWATSLSEVQLHDGSHQPQPSSKNILRILSFFPTSVFAGAFWTHLTDGLWRDYRNPAVAN
;
A
#
# COMPACT_ATOMS: atom_id res chain seq x y z
N MET A 1 -34.46 17.11 -20.73
CA MET A 1 -33.10 17.23 -21.30
C MET A 1 -32.23 17.95 -20.29
N PRO A 2 -31.07 17.42 -19.88
CA PRO A 2 -30.19 18.19 -19.01
C PRO A 2 -29.65 19.39 -19.79
N SER A 3 -29.72 20.57 -19.18
CA SER A 3 -29.17 21.82 -19.72
C SER A 3 -27.69 21.65 -20.07
N PRO A 4 -27.20 22.13 -21.23
CA PRO A 4 -25.77 22.22 -21.48
C PRO A 4 -25.22 23.29 -20.55
N PHE A 5 -24.71 22.87 -19.38
CA PHE A 5 -23.88 23.74 -18.58
C PHE A 5 -22.65 24.09 -19.43
N LEU A 6 -22.57 25.33 -19.88
CA LEU A 6 -21.37 25.94 -20.43
C LEU A 6 -20.28 25.87 -19.35
N THR A 7 -19.50 24.80 -19.34
CA THR A 7 -18.29 24.73 -18.55
C THR A 7 -17.32 25.75 -19.12
N CYS A 8 -16.78 26.63 -18.27
CA CYS A 8 -15.66 27.50 -18.66
C CYS A 8 -14.59 26.63 -19.33
N PRO A 9 -14.10 26.97 -20.55
CA PRO A 9 -13.03 26.23 -21.19
C PRO A 9 -11.80 26.17 -20.29
N LEU A 10 -11.12 25.02 -20.28
CA LEU A 10 -9.95 24.78 -19.44
C LEU A 10 -8.85 25.81 -19.67
N GLU A 11 -8.72 26.29 -20.91
CA GLU A 11 -7.79 27.32 -21.33
C GLU A 11 -8.10 28.67 -20.67
N MET A 12 -9.38 29.06 -20.62
CA MET A 12 -9.81 30.32 -20.01
C MET A 12 -9.67 30.30 -18.49
N ALA A 13 -10.00 29.17 -17.84
CA ALA A 13 -9.75 29.02 -16.41
C ALA A 13 -8.26 29.12 -16.07
N ARG A 14 -7.38 28.54 -16.89
CA ARG A 14 -5.93 28.66 -16.72
C ARG A 14 -5.43 30.09 -16.92
N GLU A 15 -5.93 30.80 -17.94
CA GLU A 15 -5.59 32.21 -18.16
C GLU A 15 -5.97 33.04 -16.92
N ILE A 16 -7.18 32.85 -16.39
CA ILE A 16 -7.63 33.49 -15.15
C ILE A 16 -6.66 33.18 -14.00
N PHE A 17 -6.35 31.89 -13.77
CA PHE A 17 -5.45 31.48 -12.69
C PHE A 17 -4.03 32.01 -12.84
N SER A 18 -3.54 32.21 -14.07
CA SER A 18 -2.21 32.78 -14.32
C SER A 18 -2.08 34.24 -13.86
N HIS A 19 -3.20 34.95 -13.71
CA HIS A 19 -3.24 36.33 -13.26
C HIS A 19 -3.58 36.49 -11.77
N VAL A 20 -3.94 35.42 -11.07
CA VAL A 20 -4.27 35.50 -9.64
C VAL A 20 -2.99 35.31 -8.81
N PRO A 21 -2.66 36.26 -7.91
CA PRO A 21 -1.51 36.11 -7.01
C PRO A 21 -1.62 34.83 -6.18
N MET A 22 -0.47 34.20 -5.88
CA MET A 22 -0.44 32.93 -5.16
C MET A 22 -1.20 32.95 -3.82
N GLN A 23 -1.12 34.06 -3.09
CA GLN A 23 -1.83 34.28 -1.82
C GLN A 23 -3.36 34.30 -1.96
N ASP A 24 -3.88 34.62 -3.16
CA ASP A 24 -5.30 34.74 -3.45
C ASP A 24 -5.88 33.47 -4.09
N MET A 25 -5.03 32.58 -4.61
CA MET A 25 -5.44 31.32 -5.24
C MET A 25 -6.19 30.39 -4.28
N ALA A 26 -5.84 30.41 -2.98
CA ALA A 26 -6.56 29.66 -1.94
C ALA A 26 -7.98 30.18 -1.68
N ASN A 27 -8.29 31.41 -2.10
CA ASN A 27 -9.60 32.05 -1.93
C ASN A 27 -10.52 31.85 -3.13
N ILE A 28 -10.01 31.28 -4.23
CA ILE A 28 -10.81 30.95 -5.41
C ILE A 28 -11.71 29.75 -5.07
N ARG A 29 -13.03 29.99 -5.02
CA ARG A 29 -14.04 28.93 -5.00
C ARG A 29 -14.67 28.81 -6.38
N LEU A 30 -14.66 27.62 -6.97
CA LEU A 30 -15.43 27.40 -8.19
C LEU A 30 -16.91 27.25 -7.86
N LEU A 31 -17.74 27.77 -8.74
CA LEU A 31 -19.18 27.90 -8.53
C LEU A 31 -19.92 26.54 -8.47
N SER A 32 -19.27 25.41 -8.73
CA SER A 32 -19.87 24.09 -8.58
C SER A 32 -18.85 23.00 -8.24
N LYS A 33 -19.32 21.94 -7.57
CA LYS A 33 -18.54 20.73 -7.28
C LYS A 33 -17.96 20.08 -8.55
N ALA A 34 -18.70 20.13 -9.66
CA ALA A 34 -18.22 19.61 -10.93
C ALA A 34 -17.03 20.40 -11.49
N HIS A 35 -17.03 21.73 -11.32
CA HIS A 35 -15.88 22.55 -11.68
C HIS A 35 -14.72 22.29 -10.70
N ASP A 36 -14.98 22.20 -9.40
CA ASP A 36 -13.95 21.80 -8.43
C ASP A 36 -13.31 20.47 -8.85
N ASP A 37 -14.09 19.45 -9.20
CA ASP A 37 -13.58 18.15 -9.66
C ASP A 37 -12.75 18.25 -10.97
N ILE A 38 -13.12 19.15 -11.88
CA ILE A 38 -12.41 19.40 -13.16
C ILE A 38 -11.11 20.17 -12.95
N TYR A 39 -11.04 21.08 -11.97
CA TYR A 39 -9.91 21.97 -11.78
C TYR A 39 -9.13 21.67 -10.50
N ILE A 40 -9.50 20.64 -9.73
CA ILE A 40 -8.94 20.32 -8.40
C ILE A 40 -7.41 20.26 -8.36
N HIS A 41 -6.79 20.01 -9.51
CA HIS A 41 -5.36 19.84 -9.75
C HIS A 41 -4.66 21.11 -10.25
N GLU A 42 -5.38 22.21 -10.45
CA GLU A 42 -4.86 23.57 -10.68
C GLU A 42 -4.80 24.38 -9.36
N TYR A 43 -5.23 23.79 -8.24
CA TYR A 43 -5.27 24.44 -6.93
C TYR A 43 -4.01 24.20 -6.10
N TRP A 44 -3.54 25.26 -5.47
CA TRP A 44 -2.62 25.21 -4.34
C TRP A 44 -3.24 25.97 -3.16
N ASP A 45 -3.01 25.47 -1.95
CA ASP A 45 -3.21 26.23 -0.73
C ASP A 45 -1.84 26.66 -0.16
N SER A 46 -1.85 27.44 0.92
CA SER A 46 -0.61 27.97 1.52
C SER A 46 0.42 26.90 1.93
N VAL A 47 0.04 25.62 2.00
CA VAL A 47 0.88 24.51 2.47
C VAL A 47 1.04 23.42 1.42
N THR A 48 0.08 23.28 0.50
CA THR A 48 -0.05 22.14 -0.41
C THR A 48 -0.12 22.58 -1.86
N ILE A 49 0.79 22.06 -2.67
CA ILE A 49 0.73 22.16 -4.13
C ILE A 49 0.17 20.87 -4.72
N LYS A 50 -0.70 21.01 -5.71
CA LYS A 50 -1.19 19.92 -6.55
C LYS A 50 -0.63 20.09 -7.96
N ILE A 51 -0.04 19.04 -8.52
CA ILE A 51 0.47 19.06 -9.90
C ILE A 51 0.07 17.83 -10.70
N ILE A 52 -0.19 18.06 -11.99
CA ILE A 52 -0.04 17.04 -13.02
C ILE A 52 1.39 17.16 -13.55
N PRO A 53 2.19 16.10 -13.52
CA PRO A 53 3.60 16.12 -13.93
C PRO A 53 3.77 16.17 -15.47
N THR A 54 3.34 17.26 -16.09
CA THR A 54 3.71 17.62 -17.46
C THR A 54 4.81 18.67 -17.45
N SER A 55 5.65 18.70 -18.49
CA SER A 55 6.81 19.60 -18.52
C SER A 55 6.40 21.06 -18.37
N GLN A 56 5.44 21.52 -19.17
CA GLN A 56 4.93 22.89 -19.11
C GLN A 56 4.40 23.27 -17.73
N ARG A 57 3.58 22.41 -17.10
CA ARG A 57 2.99 22.72 -15.79
C ARG A 57 4.03 22.85 -14.69
N ILE A 58 5.04 21.97 -14.70
CA ILE A 58 6.10 22.03 -13.70
C ILE A 58 6.96 23.28 -13.96
N HIS A 59 7.23 23.61 -15.22
CA HIS A 59 7.94 24.84 -15.59
C HIS A 59 7.21 26.10 -15.10
N ASP A 60 5.91 26.23 -15.39
CA ASP A 60 5.09 27.38 -14.98
C ASP A 60 5.03 27.51 -13.45
N LEU A 61 4.89 26.38 -12.75
CA LEU A 61 4.97 26.34 -11.29
C LEU A 61 6.33 26.82 -10.78
N VAL A 62 7.43 26.34 -11.37
CA VAL A 62 8.79 26.75 -10.99
C VAL A 62 8.97 28.26 -11.15
N GLN A 63 8.50 28.85 -12.25
CA GLN A 63 8.57 30.30 -12.43
C GLN A 63 7.72 31.04 -11.40
N THR A 64 6.49 30.56 -11.15
CA THR A 64 5.61 31.15 -10.13
C THR A 64 6.25 31.14 -8.75
N LEU A 65 6.93 30.05 -8.36
CA LEU A 65 7.63 29.95 -7.07
C LEU A 65 8.86 30.87 -7.00
N ARG A 66 9.57 31.06 -8.11
CA ARG A 66 10.71 32.00 -8.17
C ARG A 66 10.26 33.44 -7.93
N ASP A 67 9.12 33.81 -8.48
CA ASP A 67 8.54 35.13 -8.31
C ASP A 67 7.93 35.30 -6.91
N SER A 68 7.46 34.20 -6.31
CA SER A 68 6.76 34.16 -5.02
C SER A 68 7.65 33.76 -3.84
N LYS A 69 8.92 34.21 -3.78
CA LYS A 69 9.94 33.76 -2.79
C LYS A 69 9.49 33.75 -1.33
N LYS A 70 8.58 34.65 -0.93
CA LYS A 70 8.09 34.76 0.45
C LYS A 70 7.15 33.61 0.85
N GLU A 71 6.45 33.02 -0.10
CA GLU A 71 5.45 31.98 0.17
C GLU A 71 6.04 30.57 0.11
N VAL A 72 7.12 30.38 -0.67
CA VAL A 72 7.80 29.09 -0.87
C VAL A 72 8.10 28.34 0.45
N PRO A 73 8.60 28.97 1.53
CA PRO A 73 8.90 28.26 2.78
C PRO A 73 7.67 27.65 3.50
N ARG A 74 6.46 28.10 3.16
CA ARG A 74 5.21 27.59 3.74
C ARG A 74 4.72 26.32 3.05
N ILE A 75 5.17 26.09 1.82
CA ILE A 75 4.78 24.95 1.01
C ILE A 75 5.56 23.73 1.46
N ARG A 76 4.85 22.77 2.05
CA ARG A 76 5.43 21.56 2.64
C ARG A 76 4.90 20.28 2.00
N ASN A 77 3.77 20.35 1.33
CA ASN A 77 3.09 19.19 0.78
C ASN A 77 3.00 19.28 -0.74
N LEU A 78 3.32 18.17 -1.42
CA LEU A 78 3.18 18.03 -2.85
C LEU A 78 2.26 16.85 -3.17
N ILE A 79 1.19 17.11 -3.90
CA ILE A 79 0.28 16.09 -4.40
C ILE A 79 0.50 15.95 -5.89
N ILE A 80 0.84 14.73 -6.33
CA ILE A 80 1.14 14.41 -7.72
C ILE A 80 0.00 13.58 -8.28
N TYR A 81 -0.71 14.14 -9.25
CA TYR A 81 -1.83 13.48 -9.90
C TYR A 81 -1.35 12.62 -11.06
N GLY A 82 -1.64 11.32 -10.99
CA GLY A 82 -1.33 10.36 -12.04
C GLY A 82 -2.39 10.26 -13.15
N SER A 83 -3.31 11.22 -13.26
CA SER A 83 -4.41 11.17 -14.20
C SER A 83 -4.24 12.19 -15.32
N THR A 84 -4.33 11.74 -16.56
CA THR A 84 -4.95 12.53 -17.60
C THR A 84 -6.44 12.28 -17.49
N PHE A 85 -7.26 13.32 -17.34
CA PHE A 85 -8.71 13.27 -17.60
C PHE A 85 -8.97 12.49 -18.92
N PRO A 86 -10.17 11.93 -19.15
CA PRO A 86 -10.45 11.01 -20.25
C PRO A 86 -10.50 11.74 -21.60
N VAL A 87 -9.37 12.32 -22.01
CA VAL A 87 -9.08 12.70 -23.37
C VAL A 87 -8.19 11.58 -23.86
N TYR A 88 -8.76 10.74 -24.72
CA TYR A 88 -8.05 9.67 -25.42
C TYR A 88 -6.65 10.14 -25.85
N PRO A 89 -5.61 9.33 -25.59
CA PRO A 89 -5.03 8.67 -26.75
C PRO A 89 -4.75 7.19 -26.51
N GLN A 90 -4.84 6.43 -27.60
CA GLN A 90 -4.53 5.00 -27.62
C GLN A 90 -3.04 4.72 -27.37
N ASP A 91 -2.17 5.71 -27.53
CA ASP A 91 -0.73 5.57 -27.33
C ASP A 91 -0.28 5.91 -25.90
N PRO A 92 0.78 5.26 -25.38
CA PRO A 92 1.37 5.69 -24.13
C PRO A 92 1.84 7.14 -24.27
N PRO A 93 1.50 8.05 -23.35
CA PRO A 93 2.10 9.36 -23.36
C PRO A 93 3.62 9.17 -23.37
N GLN A 94 4.27 9.63 -24.43
CA GLN A 94 5.73 9.69 -24.44
C GLN A 94 6.10 10.63 -23.31
N TYR A 95 6.89 10.12 -22.37
CA TYR A 95 7.38 10.92 -21.27
C TYR A 95 8.30 11.98 -21.85
N ASP A 96 7.93 13.24 -21.69
CA ASP A 96 8.82 14.35 -21.99
C ASP A 96 10.02 14.26 -21.03
N PRO A 97 11.25 14.06 -21.54
CA PRO A 97 12.44 13.91 -20.70
C PRO A 97 12.73 15.14 -19.84
N SER A 98 12.26 16.33 -20.24
CA SER A 98 12.45 17.57 -19.47
C SER A 98 11.67 17.61 -18.15
N VAL A 99 10.63 16.77 -18.00
CA VAL A 99 9.87 16.64 -16.74
C VAL A 99 10.79 16.35 -15.55
N GLY A 100 11.80 15.48 -15.75
CA GLY A 100 12.74 15.13 -14.69
C GLY A 100 13.56 16.34 -14.22
N ASP A 101 14.06 17.15 -15.15
CA ASP A 101 14.88 18.33 -14.82
C ASP A 101 14.04 19.43 -14.16
N HIS A 102 12.83 19.67 -14.65
CA HIS A 102 11.91 20.61 -14.00
C HIS A 102 11.50 20.15 -12.59
N LEU A 103 11.36 18.84 -12.34
CA LEU A 103 11.11 18.33 -10.98
C LEU A 103 12.30 18.54 -10.04
N VAL A 104 13.53 18.38 -10.52
CA VAL A 104 14.73 18.66 -9.71
C VAL A 104 14.76 20.13 -9.33
N GLU A 105 14.51 21.02 -10.29
CA GLU A 105 14.43 22.45 -10.06
C GLU A 105 13.32 22.80 -9.06
N LEU A 106 12.13 22.19 -9.20
CA LEU A 106 11.03 22.33 -8.26
C LEU A 106 11.44 21.91 -6.83
N PHE A 107 12.09 20.76 -6.66
CA PHE A 107 12.57 20.30 -5.35
C PHE A 107 13.71 21.16 -4.78
N SER A 108 14.47 21.86 -5.63
CA SER A 108 15.49 22.81 -5.17
C SER A 108 14.89 24.09 -4.57
N LEU A 109 13.67 24.44 -4.98
CA LEU A 109 12.96 25.61 -4.46
C LEU A 109 12.23 25.30 -3.16
N MET A 110 11.75 24.07 -2.95
CA MET A 110 10.82 23.72 -1.86
C MET A 110 11.40 22.75 -0.84
N ALA A 111 11.23 23.06 0.44
CA ALA A 111 11.50 22.14 1.54
C ALA A 111 10.33 21.15 1.76
N THR A 112 10.15 20.26 0.78
CA THR A 112 9.02 19.31 0.72
C THR A 112 9.12 18.29 1.86
N ARG A 113 8.06 18.19 2.67
CA ARG A 113 7.93 17.24 3.78
C ARG A 113 7.00 16.07 3.48
N LYS A 114 5.98 16.27 2.64
CA LYS A 114 5.04 15.21 2.27
C LYS A 114 4.85 15.16 0.77
N ILE A 115 4.93 13.96 0.21
CA ILE A 115 4.56 13.68 -1.18
C ILE A 115 3.43 12.66 -1.20
N THR A 116 2.34 13.00 -1.88
CA THR A 116 1.19 12.11 -2.05
C THR A 116 0.93 11.90 -3.53
N PHE A 117 1.01 10.65 -3.97
CA PHE A 117 0.62 10.26 -5.32
C PHE A 117 -0.88 9.94 -5.34
N GLN A 118 -1.66 10.79 -5.99
CA GLN A 118 -3.10 10.59 -6.15
C GLN A 118 -3.41 10.02 -7.54
N PHE A 119 -4.00 8.83 -7.57
CA PHE A 119 -4.38 8.17 -8.82
C PHE A 119 -5.90 8.13 -8.97
N ILE A 120 -6.39 8.84 -9.99
CA ILE A 120 -7.81 8.85 -10.37
C ILE A 120 -7.97 7.91 -11.57
N HIS A 121 -8.62 6.76 -11.34
CA HIS A 121 -9.28 5.84 -12.28
C HIS A 121 -8.51 5.32 -13.52
N LYS A 122 -8.55 3.98 -13.77
CA LYS A 122 -8.22 3.25 -15.03
C LYS A 122 -6.92 3.55 -15.80
N VAL A 123 -6.09 4.52 -15.42
CA VAL A 123 -4.86 4.81 -16.15
C VAL A 123 -3.81 3.75 -15.83
N LEU A 124 -3.74 2.71 -16.66
CA LEU A 124 -2.74 1.64 -16.66
C LEU A 124 -1.28 2.16 -16.68
N LYS A 125 -1.08 3.44 -17.00
CA LYS A 125 0.21 4.05 -17.37
C LYS A 125 0.74 5.07 -16.35
N ALA A 126 -0.07 5.47 -15.36
CA ALA A 126 0.29 6.40 -14.28
C ALA A 126 1.50 6.00 -13.41
N PRO A 127 1.86 4.71 -13.23
CA PRO A 127 2.94 4.34 -12.31
C PRO A 127 4.36 4.77 -12.76
N GLY A 128 4.53 5.36 -13.95
CA GLY A 128 5.83 5.86 -14.40
C GLY A 128 6.28 7.17 -13.74
N TYR A 129 5.36 8.00 -13.23
CA TYR A 129 5.73 9.24 -12.55
C TYR A 129 6.45 9.01 -11.23
N TRP A 130 6.17 7.88 -10.56
CA TRP A 130 6.87 7.54 -9.33
C TRP A 130 8.38 7.58 -9.53
N LYS A 131 8.88 6.88 -10.56
CA LYS A 131 10.31 6.82 -10.83
C LYS A 131 10.90 8.22 -11.08
N LEU A 132 10.24 9.02 -11.92
CA LEU A 132 10.70 10.38 -12.24
C LEU A 132 10.80 11.27 -11.01
N VAL A 133 9.78 11.22 -10.16
CA VAL A 133 9.72 12.01 -8.92
C VAL A 133 10.81 11.55 -7.94
N MET A 134 10.95 10.24 -7.74
CA MET A 134 11.97 9.70 -6.84
C MET A 134 13.39 9.96 -7.34
N ASP A 135 13.63 9.85 -8.65
CA ASP A 135 14.93 10.20 -9.24
C ASP A 135 15.23 11.69 -9.06
N ALA A 136 14.23 12.56 -9.23
CA ALA A 136 14.39 14.00 -9.05
C ALA A 136 14.70 14.38 -7.59
N ILE A 137 14.01 13.75 -6.63
CA ILE A 137 14.30 13.88 -5.19
C ILE A 137 15.76 13.49 -4.91
N VAL A 138 16.19 12.33 -5.39
CA VAL A 138 17.57 11.85 -5.19
C VAL A 138 18.60 12.75 -5.85
N LYS A 139 18.32 13.27 -7.04
CA LYS A 139 19.22 14.20 -7.76
C LYS A 139 19.31 15.56 -7.06
N ASN A 140 18.26 16.00 -6.40
CA ASN A 140 18.27 17.22 -5.58
C ASN A 140 19.12 17.09 -4.30
N GLY A 141 19.30 15.86 -3.79
CA GLY A 141 20.09 15.57 -2.60
C GLY A 141 19.24 15.50 -1.33
N PRO A 142 19.84 15.64 -0.12
CA PRO A 142 19.13 15.50 1.16
C PRO A 142 17.85 16.33 1.24
N THR A 143 16.79 15.72 1.77
CA THR A 143 15.46 16.35 1.84
C THR A 143 14.87 16.30 3.24
N GLU A 144 13.99 17.23 3.59
CA GLU A 144 13.13 17.17 4.79
C GLU A 144 11.93 16.21 4.59
N LEU A 145 12.01 15.27 3.64
CA LEU A 145 10.87 14.44 3.27
C LEU A 145 10.55 13.43 4.38
N GLU A 146 9.44 13.67 5.09
CA GLU A 146 8.95 12.88 6.21
C GLU A 146 7.97 11.78 5.76
N SER A 147 7.18 12.03 4.71
CA SER A 147 6.12 11.11 4.29
C SER A 147 6.00 10.97 2.78
N ILE A 148 5.90 9.72 2.31
CA ILE A 148 5.48 9.37 0.95
C ILE A 148 4.22 8.51 1.05
N SER A 149 3.15 8.93 0.39
CA SER A 149 1.90 8.16 0.38
C SER A 149 1.33 7.98 -1.03
N GLN A 150 0.54 6.94 -1.19
CA GLN A 150 -0.24 6.68 -2.38
C GLN A 150 -1.72 6.59 -2.02
N GLU A 151 -2.53 7.40 -2.68
CA GLU A 151 -3.98 7.46 -2.49
C GLU A 151 -4.69 7.08 -3.79
N PHE A 152 -5.76 6.29 -3.64
CA PHE A 152 -6.61 5.88 -4.76
C PHE A 152 -8.03 6.31 -4.48
N TYR A 153 -8.64 7.00 -5.44
CA TYR A 153 -10.04 7.37 -5.37
C TYR A 153 -10.87 6.39 -6.21
N THR A 154 -11.83 5.73 -5.57
CA THR A 154 -12.79 4.82 -6.21
C THR A 154 -14.11 5.55 -6.43
N LEU A 155 -14.39 5.95 -7.68
CA LEU A 155 -15.70 6.54 -8.03
C LEU A 155 -16.84 5.51 -8.06
N LEU A 156 -16.53 4.20 -8.09
CA LEU A 156 -17.52 3.12 -8.31
C LEU A 156 -17.26 1.87 -7.45
N GLY A 157 -16.65 2.03 -6.26
CA GLY A 157 -16.47 0.93 -5.29
C GLY A 157 -15.56 -0.23 -5.74
N LYS A 158 -14.93 -0.17 -6.92
CA LYS A 158 -13.99 -1.18 -7.41
C LYS A 158 -12.58 -0.58 -7.52
N GLN A 159 -11.76 -0.85 -6.52
CA GLN A 159 -10.36 -0.44 -6.48
C GLN A 159 -9.54 -1.32 -7.42
N ARG A 160 -9.01 -0.74 -8.50
CA ARG A 160 -7.89 -1.35 -9.25
C ARG A 160 -6.66 -0.53 -8.92
N CYS A 161 -5.93 -0.95 -7.88
CA CYS A 161 -4.67 -0.30 -7.55
C CYS A 161 -3.64 -0.69 -8.61
N PHE A 162 -2.94 0.28 -9.19
CA PHE A 162 -1.74 -0.02 -9.96
C PHE A 162 -0.56 0.28 -9.04
N GLY A 163 0.12 -0.79 -8.63
CA GLY A 163 1.31 -0.63 -7.82
C GLY A 163 2.49 -0.04 -8.58
N VAL A 164 3.51 0.37 -7.84
CA VAL A 164 4.77 0.88 -8.37
C VAL A 164 5.39 -0.17 -9.30
N PRO A 165 5.79 0.21 -10.51
CA PRO A 165 6.36 -0.73 -11.46
C PRO A 165 7.84 -0.86 -11.12
N PHE A 166 8.18 -1.56 -10.04
CA PHE A 166 9.57 -1.77 -9.61
C PHE A 166 10.47 -2.39 -10.70
N SER A 167 9.88 -2.98 -11.75
CA SER A 167 10.60 -3.37 -12.97
C SER A 167 11.31 -2.21 -13.68
N LYS A 168 10.85 -0.97 -13.51
CA LYS A 168 11.45 0.24 -14.07
C LYS A 168 12.58 0.81 -13.20
N PHE A 169 12.71 0.34 -11.96
CA PHE A 169 13.76 0.77 -11.05
C PHE A 169 14.99 -0.12 -11.24
N LYS A 170 16.02 0.42 -11.90
CA LYS A 170 17.35 -0.18 -11.93
C LYS A 170 18.08 0.20 -10.65
N MET A 171 17.84 -0.56 -9.57
CA MET A 171 18.44 -0.30 -8.25
C MET A 171 19.90 -0.79 -8.21
N SER A 172 20.85 0.04 -8.65
CA SER A 172 22.27 -0.19 -8.37
C SER A 172 22.59 0.08 -6.90
N ASN A 173 23.69 -0.48 -6.38
CA ASN A 173 24.14 -0.20 -5.02
C ASN A 173 24.42 1.29 -4.78
N SER A 174 24.93 2.02 -5.79
CA SER A 174 25.14 3.46 -5.71
C SER A 174 23.82 4.22 -5.55
N LEU A 175 22.81 3.88 -6.36
CA LEU A 175 21.49 4.51 -6.29
C LEU A 175 20.80 4.21 -4.97
N MET A 176 20.94 2.99 -4.44
CA MET A 176 20.41 2.62 -3.13
C MET A 176 21.03 3.43 -1.99
N ARG A 177 22.34 3.71 -2.04
CA ARG A 177 22.98 4.63 -1.08
C ARG A 177 22.43 6.03 -1.21
N SER A 178 22.26 6.53 -2.43
CA SER A 178 21.68 7.86 -2.66
C SER A 178 20.26 7.96 -2.11
N TYR A 179 19.41 6.94 -2.30
CA TYR A 179 18.10 6.87 -1.67
C TYR A 179 18.19 6.90 -0.14
N LYS A 180 19.05 6.07 0.44
CA LYS A 180 19.25 6.02 1.89
C LYS A 180 19.65 7.39 2.46
N THR A 181 20.63 8.07 1.85
CA THR A 181 21.10 9.39 2.27
C THR A 181 20.06 10.49 2.04
N THR A 182 19.26 10.38 0.99
CA THR A 182 18.27 11.42 0.63
C THR A 182 17.01 11.34 1.50
N LEU A 183 16.60 10.12 1.85
CA LEU A 183 15.36 9.82 2.56
C LEU A 183 15.60 9.55 4.05
N THR A 184 16.65 10.15 4.64
CA THR A 184 17.00 9.95 6.05
C THR A 184 15.90 10.42 7.00
N HIS A 185 15.06 11.38 6.60
CA HIS A 185 13.96 11.88 7.43
C HIS A 185 12.63 11.17 7.20
N LEU A 186 12.58 10.15 6.32
CA LEU A 186 11.34 9.47 5.97
C LEU A 186 10.85 8.61 7.14
N THR A 187 9.73 9.00 7.75
CA THR A 187 9.09 8.27 8.85
C THR A 187 7.83 7.52 8.42
N SER A 188 7.21 7.91 7.31
CA SER A 188 5.95 7.30 6.84
C SER A 188 6.03 6.93 5.37
N LEU A 189 5.80 5.64 5.08
CA LEU A 189 5.77 5.10 3.74
C LEU A 189 4.48 4.32 3.50
N GLN A 190 3.63 4.83 2.60
CA GLN A 190 2.45 4.13 2.10
C GLN A 190 2.60 3.89 0.60
N ILE A 191 2.64 2.62 0.21
CA ILE A 191 2.99 2.20 -1.14
C ILE A 191 2.14 1.04 -1.60
N THR A 192 1.68 1.09 -2.86
CA THR A 192 1.12 -0.09 -3.50
C THR A 192 2.16 -0.77 -4.38
N THR A 193 2.33 -2.08 -4.27
CA THR A 193 3.22 -2.85 -5.14
C THR A 193 2.45 -3.60 -6.21
N GLY A 194 3.08 -3.80 -7.38
CA GLY A 194 2.51 -4.64 -8.44
C GLY A 194 2.49 -6.13 -8.07
N ASP A 195 1.95 -6.94 -8.98
CA ASP A 195 1.72 -8.40 -8.87
C ASP A 195 2.92 -9.17 -8.27
N GLN A 196 2.87 -9.43 -6.95
CA GLN A 196 3.98 -9.98 -6.17
C GLN A 196 4.23 -11.46 -6.48
N GLU A 197 3.16 -12.18 -6.82
CA GLU A 197 3.17 -13.61 -7.11
C GLU A 197 3.76 -13.88 -8.49
N LEU A 198 3.33 -13.14 -9.52
CA LEU A 198 3.84 -13.33 -10.88
C LEU A 198 5.27 -12.86 -11.07
N LYS A 199 5.77 -11.99 -10.19
CA LYS A 199 7.09 -11.34 -10.34
C LYS A 199 7.87 -11.28 -9.02
N PRO A 200 8.26 -12.45 -8.46
CA PRO A 200 8.91 -12.52 -7.15
C PRO A 200 10.21 -11.71 -7.07
N GLU A 201 10.96 -11.62 -8.17
CA GLU A 201 12.19 -10.82 -8.23
C GLU A 201 11.93 -9.31 -8.08
N LEU A 202 10.77 -8.81 -8.49
CA LEU A 202 10.39 -7.41 -8.25
C LEU A 202 9.96 -7.18 -6.81
N THR A 203 9.27 -8.15 -6.21
CA THR A 203 8.90 -8.15 -4.79
C THR A 203 10.15 -8.10 -3.90
N LYS A 204 11.15 -8.93 -4.20
CA LYS A 204 12.46 -8.90 -3.52
C LYS A 204 13.12 -7.52 -3.64
N ARG A 205 13.15 -6.94 -4.84
CA ARG A 205 13.72 -5.59 -5.05
C ARG A 205 12.97 -4.52 -4.28
N PHE A 206 11.65 -4.62 -4.19
CA PHE A 206 10.83 -3.71 -3.39
C PHE A 206 11.19 -3.80 -1.91
N TRP A 207 11.22 -5.00 -1.34
CA TRP A 207 11.56 -5.16 0.08
C TRP A 207 13.00 -4.79 0.39
N LYS A 208 13.94 -5.08 -0.51
CA LYS A 208 15.32 -4.55 -0.45
C LYS A 208 15.34 -3.03 -0.45
N PHE A 209 14.51 -2.39 -1.27
CA PHE A 209 14.39 -0.93 -1.27
C PHE A 209 13.88 -0.41 0.09
N VAL A 210 12.79 -0.99 0.61
CA VAL A 210 12.21 -0.64 1.92
C VAL A 210 13.24 -0.79 3.04
N GLY A 211 13.93 -1.94 3.12
CA GLY A 211 14.96 -2.17 4.14
C GLY A 211 16.13 -1.18 4.08
N ASN A 212 16.49 -0.69 2.89
CA ASN A 212 17.58 0.28 2.76
C ASN A 212 17.22 1.70 3.22
N ILE A 213 15.95 2.10 3.07
CA ILE A 213 15.46 3.42 3.50
C ILE A 213 14.75 3.36 4.87
N GLY A 214 14.67 2.16 5.44
CA GLY A 214 13.78 1.80 6.54
C GLY A 214 14.26 2.20 7.93
N GLU A 215 15.47 2.75 8.05
CA GLU A 215 16.12 3.03 9.33
C GLU A 215 15.27 3.92 10.26
N ASN A 216 14.52 4.87 9.68
CA ASN A 216 13.67 5.80 10.41
C ASN A 216 12.17 5.62 10.14
N ILE A 217 11.77 4.58 9.40
CA ILE A 217 10.36 4.35 9.08
C ILE A 217 9.62 3.91 10.35
N GLU A 218 8.65 4.72 10.76
CA GLU A 218 7.75 4.47 11.88
C GLU A 218 6.40 3.88 11.42
N VAL A 219 5.93 4.28 10.24
CA VAL A 219 4.66 3.83 9.66
C VAL A 219 4.89 3.24 8.28
N LEU A 220 4.61 1.95 8.12
CA LEU A 220 4.71 1.25 6.84
C LEU A 220 3.36 0.65 6.45
N ASN A 221 2.81 1.13 5.33
CA ASN A 221 1.58 0.63 4.75
C ASN A 221 1.85 0.09 3.35
N VAL A 222 1.77 -1.22 3.16
CA VAL A 222 1.99 -1.89 1.87
C VAL A 222 0.70 -2.52 1.39
N THR A 223 0.28 -2.16 0.19
CA THR A 223 -0.85 -2.81 -0.49
C THR A 223 -0.36 -3.49 -1.76
N ALA A 224 -0.57 -4.79 -1.94
CA ALA A 224 -0.29 -5.40 -3.23
C ALA A 224 -1.52 -5.30 -4.15
N SER A 225 -1.30 -5.08 -5.44
CA SER A 225 -2.35 -5.12 -6.45
C SER A 225 -2.61 -6.57 -6.87
N SER A 226 -3.66 -7.21 -6.36
CA SER A 226 -4.09 -8.52 -6.89
C SER A 226 -4.81 -8.34 -8.25
N LYS A 227 -4.10 -8.59 -9.36
CA LYS A 227 -4.71 -8.50 -10.71
C LYS A 227 -5.55 -9.72 -11.07
N GLN A 228 -5.40 -10.83 -10.38
CA GLN A 228 -6.09 -12.07 -10.73
C GLN A 228 -7.39 -12.26 -9.94
N ARG A 229 -8.51 -11.97 -10.62
CA ARG A 229 -9.81 -12.62 -10.36
C ARG A 229 -9.95 -13.93 -11.15
N GLY A 230 -8.84 -14.63 -11.33
CA GLY A 230 -8.85 -15.98 -11.88
C GLY A 230 -9.11 -16.99 -10.77
N PRO A 231 -9.70 -18.16 -11.07
CA PRO A 231 -9.58 -19.30 -10.18
C PRO A 231 -8.10 -19.61 -10.04
N TRP A 232 -7.58 -19.45 -8.83
CA TRP A 232 -6.24 -19.91 -8.56
C TRP A 232 -6.15 -21.41 -8.83
N PRO A 233 -5.01 -21.93 -9.30
CA PRO A 233 -4.81 -23.35 -9.42
C PRO A 233 -5.03 -23.97 -8.03
N THR A 234 -6.16 -24.66 -7.88
CA THR A 234 -6.52 -25.41 -6.68
C THR A 234 -5.34 -26.26 -6.20
N PRO A 235 -5.30 -26.65 -4.92
CA PRO A 235 -4.40 -27.73 -4.46
C PRO A 235 -4.48 -28.99 -5.34
N ARG A 236 -5.61 -29.24 -6.03
CA ARG A 236 -5.76 -30.32 -7.01
C ARG A 236 -4.97 -30.12 -8.30
N ALA A 237 -4.75 -28.90 -8.77
CA ALA A 237 -3.83 -28.60 -9.87
C ALA A 237 -2.36 -28.87 -9.48
N ARG A 238 -2.00 -28.72 -8.19
CA ARG A 238 -0.70 -29.15 -7.64
C ARG A 238 -0.56 -30.68 -7.60
N ALA A 239 -1.65 -31.41 -7.29
CA ALA A 239 -1.66 -32.88 -7.27
C ALA A 239 -1.61 -33.52 -8.68
N LEU A 240 -2.08 -32.80 -9.71
CA LEU A 240 -2.13 -33.27 -11.10
C LEU A 240 -0.88 -32.94 -11.93
N GLY A 241 0.22 -32.50 -11.29
CA GLY A 241 1.51 -32.29 -11.95
C GLY A 241 1.53 -31.20 -13.03
N MET A 242 0.44 -30.42 -13.16
CA MET A 242 0.30 -29.39 -14.17
C MET A 242 0.86 -28.06 -13.66
N VAL A 243 2.08 -27.79 -14.10
CA VAL A 243 2.57 -26.47 -14.52
C VAL A 243 2.97 -25.49 -13.40
N HIS A 244 4.28 -25.54 -13.17
CA HIS A 244 5.20 -24.40 -13.05
C HIS A 244 5.48 -23.83 -11.66
N GLN A 245 6.61 -24.35 -11.18
CA GLN A 245 7.80 -23.57 -10.80
C GLN A 245 7.76 -22.83 -9.46
N ARG A 246 8.63 -23.40 -8.61
CA ARG A 246 9.23 -22.84 -7.43
C ARG A 246 8.23 -22.72 -6.28
N ARG A 247 8.17 -23.80 -5.48
CA ARG A 247 8.43 -23.63 -4.04
C ARG A 247 9.49 -22.54 -3.96
N GLN A 248 9.13 -21.34 -3.51
CA GLN A 248 10.18 -20.41 -3.16
C GLN A 248 11.09 -21.19 -2.21
N PRO A 249 12.42 -21.20 -2.43
CA PRO A 249 13.30 -21.74 -1.40
C PRO A 249 12.88 -21.09 -0.08
N ALA A 250 12.91 -21.84 1.02
CA ALA A 250 12.33 -21.49 2.32
C ALA A 250 12.79 -20.13 2.94
N GLY A 251 13.49 -19.27 2.20
CA GLY A 251 14.01 -17.97 2.61
C GLY A 251 13.19 -16.74 2.18
N GLY A 252 11.92 -16.91 1.80
CA GLY A 252 10.99 -15.78 1.64
C GLY A 252 11.40 -14.70 0.63
N TYR A 253 10.76 -13.53 0.68
CA TYR A 253 11.15 -12.35 -0.11
C TYR A 253 12.27 -11.51 0.54
N PHE A 254 12.56 -11.77 1.82
CA PHE A 254 13.36 -10.89 2.70
C PHE A 254 14.82 -11.37 2.88
N TYR A 255 15.39 -11.99 1.86
CA TYR A 255 16.70 -12.67 1.94
C TYR A 255 17.92 -11.77 2.30
N GLU A 256 17.77 -10.44 2.28
CA GLU A 256 18.85 -9.47 2.47
C GLU A 256 18.70 -8.55 3.71
N SER A 257 17.89 -8.97 4.70
CA SER A 257 17.48 -8.20 5.89
C SER A 257 16.63 -6.98 5.57
N CYS A 258 15.46 -6.87 6.22
CA CYS A 258 14.62 -5.67 6.18
C CYS A 258 14.48 -5.17 7.61
N ASP A 259 15.46 -4.39 8.04
CA ASP A 259 15.48 -3.84 9.39
C ASP A 259 14.68 -2.53 9.45
N LEU A 260 13.64 -2.51 10.28
CA LEU A 260 12.77 -1.35 10.52
C LEU A 260 12.75 -1.05 12.03
N PRO A 261 13.87 -0.58 12.61
CA PRO A 261 14.04 -0.51 14.07
C PRO A 261 13.12 0.51 14.75
N GLN A 262 12.59 1.48 14.01
CA GLN A 262 11.68 2.50 14.52
C GLN A 262 10.20 2.20 14.23
N LEU A 263 9.88 0.99 13.72
CA LEU A 263 8.53 0.66 13.26
C LEU A 263 7.52 0.64 14.41
N LYS A 264 6.56 1.56 14.34
CA LYS A 264 5.45 1.70 15.29
C LYS A 264 4.13 1.17 14.70
N SER A 265 3.96 1.23 13.39
CA SER A 265 2.73 0.77 12.72
C SER A 265 3.05 0.04 11.43
N LEU A 266 2.57 -1.19 11.31
CA LEU A 266 2.66 -1.99 10.10
C LEU A 266 1.26 -2.32 9.58
N SER A 267 0.98 -1.98 8.32
CA SER A 267 -0.21 -2.43 7.61
C SER A 267 0.18 -3.15 6.32
N LEU A 268 -0.28 -4.38 6.17
CA LEU A 268 -0.08 -5.21 4.99
C LEU A 268 -1.46 -5.55 4.41
N THR A 269 -1.64 -5.33 3.12
CA THR A 269 -2.93 -5.56 2.45
C THR A 269 -2.73 -6.27 1.13
N GLU A 270 -3.41 -7.39 0.94
CA GLU A 270 -3.33 -8.22 -0.28
C GLU A 270 -1.91 -8.73 -0.63
N CYS A 271 -0.93 -8.59 0.26
CA CYS A 271 0.44 -9.04 0.01
C CYS A 271 0.55 -10.57 -0.02
N TYR A 272 1.47 -11.08 -0.83
CA TYR A 272 1.91 -12.47 -0.81
C TYR A 272 3.17 -12.56 0.04
N LEU A 273 3.13 -13.34 1.12
CA LEU A 273 4.19 -13.40 2.13
C LEU A 273 4.35 -14.83 2.66
N THR A 274 5.52 -15.10 3.23
CA THR A 274 5.80 -16.31 4.02
C THR A 274 5.79 -15.98 5.52
N VAL A 275 5.83 -17.01 6.37
CA VAL A 275 5.99 -16.81 7.82
C VAL A 275 7.35 -16.15 8.12
N GLU A 276 8.41 -16.53 7.43
CA GLU A 276 9.76 -15.97 7.63
C GLU A 276 9.83 -14.49 7.23
N ASP A 277 9.09 -14.08 6.20
CA ASP A 277 8.96 -12.68 5.81
C ASP A 277 8.41 -11.81 6.94
N LEU A 278 7.36 -12.29 7.59
CA LEU A 278 6.74 -11.59 8.72
C LEU A 278 7.65 -11.60 9.95
N LYS A 279 8.36 -12.70 10.21
CA LYS A 279 9.36 -12.78 11.29
C LYS A 279 10.48 -11.76 11.09
N GLU A 280 10.98 -11.62 9.86
CA GLU A 280 12.04 -10.66 9.56
C GLU A 280 11.54 -9.22 9.71
N LEU A 281 10.33 -8.90 9.22
CA LEU A 281 9.69 -7.59 9.43
C LEU A 281 9.46 -7.25 10.92
N LEU A 282 9.21 -8.26 11.74
CA LEU A 282 8.89 -8.12 13.16
C LEU A 282 10.05 -8.53 14.07
N LYS A 283 11.28 -8.55 13.55
CA LYS A 283 12.48 -8.96 14.30
C LYS A 283 12.82 -8.03 15.47
N LYS A 284 12.44 -6.74 15.37
CA LYS A 284 12.63 -5.72 16.41
C LYS A 284 11.31 -4.99 16.71
N PRO A 285 10.32 -5.64 17.31
CA PRO A 285 8.99 -5.07 17.44
C PRO A 285 8.82 -4.25 18.73
N GLU A 286 9.91 -3.88 19.39
CA GLU A 286 9.89 -3.18 20.68
C GLU A 286 9.05 -1.90 20.63
N GLN A 287 8.99 -1.22 19.49
CA GLN A 287 8.21 0.00 19.32
C GLN A 287 6.84 -0.21 18.66
N LEU A 288 6.52 -1.45 18.24
CA LEU A 288 5.33 -1.73 17.46
C LEU A 288 4.07 -1.54 18.31
N ARG A 289 3.19 -0.65 17.86
CA ARG A 289 1.91 -0.30 18.49
C ARG A 289 0.70 -0.79 17.70
N ALA A 290 0.84 -0.90 16.38
CA ALA A 290 -0.23 -1.34 15.50
C ALA A 290 0.27 -2.35 14.46
N LEU A 291 -0.44 -3.47 14.34
CA LEU A 291 -0.19 -4.50 13.34
C LEU A 291 -1.51 -4.87 12.65
N ASN A 292 -1.62 -4.52 11.37
CA ASN A 292 -2.80 -4.81 10.55
C ASN A 292 -2.39 -5.65 9.34
N ILE A 293 -2.97 -6.83 9.20
CA ILE A 293 -2.72 -7.73 8.07
C ILE A 293 -4.07 -8.14 7.49
N THR A 294 -4.34 -7.72 6.25
CA THR A 294 -5.65 -7.85 5.63
C THR A 294 -5.54 -8.50 4.25
N SER A 295 -6.30 -9.57 4.03
CA SER A 295 -6.37 -10.28 2.75
C SER A 295 -5.01 -10.72 2.21
N CYS A 296 -4.00 -10.88 3.07
CA CYS A 296 -2.69 -11.41 2.69
C CYS A 296 -2.76 -12.91 2.41
N GLN A 297 -1.87 -13.37 1.54
CA GLN A 297 -1.80 -14.75 1.05
C GLN A 297 -0.51 -15.43 1.50
N MET A 298 -0.64 -16.71 1.85
CA MET A 298 0.44 -17.62 2.24
C MET A 298 0.26 -18.95 1.48
N ASP A 299 1.30 -19.79 1.46
CA ASP A 299 1.32 -21.05 0.71
C ASP A 299 0.41 -22.13 1.34
N GLU A 300 0.42 -22.22 2.67
CA GLU A 300 -0.37 -23.13 3.50
C GLU A 300 -1.12 -22.35 4.59
N PRO A 301 -2.11 -21.52 4.22
CA PRO A 301 -2.66 -20.48 5.10
C PRO A 301 -3.14 -20.97 6.47
N ILE A 302 -3.75 -22.16 6.56
CA ILE A 302 -4.19 -22.74 7.84
C ILE A 302 -2.99 -22.95 8.79
N VAL A 303 -1.87 -23.47 8.28
CA VAL A 303 -0.67 -23.76 9.06
C VAL A 303 0.17 -22.49 9.25
N ASP A 304 0.37 -21.72 8.18
CA ASP A 304 1.26 -20.57 8.17
C ASP A 304 0.75 -19.43 9.07
N TRP A 305 -0.56 -19.12 9.03
CA TRP A 305 -1.13 -18.11 9.94
C TRP A 305 -1.08 -18.57 11.40
N PHE A 306 -1.26 -19.87 11.66
CA PHE A 306 -1.09 -20.42 13.01
C PHE A 306 0.36 -20.28 13.50
N LEU A 307 1.35 -20.60 12.65
CA LEU A 307 2.77 -20.44 12.97
C LEU A 307 3.16 -18.98 13.17
N PHE A 308 2.56 -18.06 12.40
CA PHE A 308 2.75 -16.64 12.60
C PHE A 308 2.18 -16.17 13.95
N LEU A 309 0.96 -16.55 14.30
CA LEU A 309 0.36 -16.25 15.61
C LEU A 309 1.19 -16.83 16.76
N LYS A 310 1.72 -18.05 16.60
CA LYS A 310 2.68 -18.65 17.53
C LYS A 310 3.94 -17.81 17.69
N HIS A 311 4.49 -17.31 16.59
CA HIS A 311 5.65 -16.42 16.64
C HIS A 311 5.32 -15.13 17.40
N LEU A 312 4.17 -14.49 17.14
CA LEU A 312 3.73 -13.30 17.88
C LEU A 312 3.55 -13.57 19.39
N ALA A 313 3.20 -14.81 19.77
CA ALA A 313 3.14 -15.21 21.18
C ALA A 313 4.52 -15.38 21.83
N THR A 314 5.56 -15.67 21.04
CA THR A 314 6.94 -15.81 21.53
C THR A 314 7.72 -14.51 21.57
N VAL A 315 7.31 -13.52 20.79
CA VAL A 315 7.98 -12.23 20.74
C VAL A 315 7.31 -11.25 21.71
N GLU A 316 8.12 -10.50 22.44
CA GLU A 316 7.62 -9.53 23.41
C GLU A 316 7.03 -8.29 22.73
N LEU A 317 5.73 -8.35 22.40
CA LEU A 317 4.97 -7.25 21.79
C LEU A 317 4.37 -6.32 22.85
N ARG A 318 5.18 -5.87 23.82
CA ARG A 318 4.71 -5.13 25.02
C ARG A 318 3.96 -3.83 24.70
N ASN A 319 4.26 -3.22 23.56
CA ASN A 319 3.67 -1.96 23.12
C ASN A 319 2.52 -2.14 22.12
N LEU A 320 2.20 -3.36 21.71
CA LEU A 320 1.15 -3.61 20.73
C LEU A 320 -0.22 -3.35 21.36
N GLN A 321 -0.92 -2.34 20.82
CA GLN A 321 -2.23 -1.88 21.29
C GLN A 321 -3.34 -2.15 20.28
N ILE A 322 -2.99 -2.33 19.01
CA ILE A 322 -3.93 -2.58 17.91
C ILE A 322 -3.42 -3.77 17.12
N PHE A 323 -4.21 -4.83 17.07
CA PHE A 323 -3.94 -5.98 16.21
C PHE A 323 -5.17 -6.28 15.38
N SER A 324 -4.98 -6.47 14.08
CA SER A 324 -6.00 -6.95 13.17
C SER A 324 -5.36 -7.94 12.22
N LEU A 325 -5.85 -9.18 12.24
CA LEU A 325 -5.53 -10.20 11.27
C LEU A 325 -6.84 -10.60 10.59
N THR A 326 -6.98 -10.23 9.33
CA THR A 326 -8.05 -10.69 8.44
C THR A 326 -7.39 -11.48 7.33
N PRO A 327 -7.19 -12.80 7.49
CA PRO A 327 -6.59 -13.63 6.46
C PRO A 327 -7.41 -13.54 5.17
N ARG A 328 -6.78 -13.77 4.02
CA ARG A 328 -7.55 -13.95 2.80
C ARG A 328 -8.37 -15.23 2.93
N SER A 329 -9.70 -15.11 2.93
CA SER A 329 -10.60 -16.26 2.77
C SER A 329 -10.38 -16.86 1.37
N GLU A 330 -9.95 -18.12 1.25
CA GLU A 330 -9.73 -18.74 -0.06
C GLU A 330 -10.92 -19.59 -0.53
N PHE A 331 -11.17 -19.44 -1.83
CA PHE A 331 -11.81 -20.35 -2.77
C PHE A 331 -13.25 -20.78 -2.48
N GLN A 332 -14.21 -20.14 -3.16
CA GLN A 332 -15.48 -20.78 -3.49
C GLN A 332 -15.20 -21.98 -4.40
N ASP A 333 -15.51 -23.18 -3.94
CA ASP A 333 -15.61 -24.35 -4.80
C ASP A 333 -16.59 -24.01 -5.94
N ARG A 334 -16.06 -24.01 -7.16
CA ARG A 334 -16.79 -23.61 -8.37
C ARG A 334 -18.04 -24.45 -8.63
N ASN A 335 -18.09 -25.65 -8.07
CA ASN A 335 -19.19 -26.58 -8.31
C ASN A 335 -20.37 -26.34 -7.35
N ASN A 336 -20.16 -25.71 -6.19
CA ASN A 336 -21.22 -25.50 -5.19
C ASN A 336 -21.25 -24.08 -4.58
N GLY A 337 -20.33 -23.19 -4.96
CA GLY A 337 -20.20 -21.83 -4.44
C GLY A 337 -19.76 -21.73 -2.98
N LYS A 338 -19.38 -22.83 -2.31
CA LYS A 338 -19.00 -22.86 -0.90
C LYS A 338 -17.51 -22.63 -0.73
N ASN A 339 -17.12 -21.82 0.25
CA ASN A 339 -15.71 -21.64 0.59
C ASN A 339 -15.11 -22.98 1.06
N ILE A 340 -13.93 -23.34 0.53
CA ILE A 340 -13.22 -24.57 0.92
C ILE A 340 -12.70 -24.45 2.37
N TRP A 341 -12.44 -23.23 2.82
CA TRP A 341 -12.17 -22.88 4.21
C TRP A 341 -12.31 -21.37 4.38
N ASP A 342 -12.59 -20.92 5.59
CA ASP A 342 -12.74 -19.49 5.91
C ASP A 342 -12.08 -19.20 7.26
N LEU A 343 -10.83 -18.71 7.25
CA LEU A 343 -10.15 -18.38 8.50
C LEU A 343 -10.80 -17.13 9.12
N PRO A 344 -11.00 -17.10 10.46
CA PRO A 344 -11.65 -15.97 11.09
C PRO A 344 -10.76 -14.71 11.05
N THR A 345 -11.42 -13.56 11.03
CA THR A 345 -10.82 -12.29 11.47
C THR A 345 -10.55 -12.35 12.96
N ILE A 346 -9.38 -11.89 13.36
CA ILE A 346 -8.99 -11.66 14.76
C ILE A 346 -8.69 -10.18 14.91
N THR A 347 -9.42 -9.49 15.77
CA THR A 347 -9.19 -8.08 16.09
C THR A 347 -8.98 -7.89 17.59
N MET A 348 -8.06 -7.03 17.96
CA MET A 348 -7.78 -6.69 19.35
C MET A 348 -7.51 -5.19 19.47
N LYS A 349 -8.07 -4.59 20.52
CA LYS A 349 -7.73 -3.26 21.00
C LYS A 349 -7.33 -3.38 22.48
N GLY A 350 -6.18 -2.84 22.83
CA GLY A 350 -5.57 -2.96 24.16
C GLY A 350 -4.28 -3.77 24.13
N ASP A 351 -3.75 -4.07 25.31
CA ASP A 351 -2.51 -4.82 25.49
C ASP A 351 -2.61 -6.27 24.98
N TRP A 352 -1.71 -6.65 24.06
CA TRP A 352 -1.56 -7.99 23.48
C TRP A 352 -1.48 -9.13 24.53
N ALA A 353 -0.86 -8.87 25.68
CA ALA A 353 -0.66 -9.90 26.70
C ALA A 353 -1.97 -10.24 27.45
N THR A 354 -2.86 -9.26 27.61
CA THR A 354 -3.97 -9.34 28.57
C THR A 354 -5.34 -9.17 27.95
N SER A 355 -5.44 -8.48 26.81
CA SER A 355 -6.72 -8.13 26.19
C SER A 355 -7.38 -9.32 25.52
N LEU A 356 -8.71 -9.30 25.52
CA LEU A 356 -9.50 -10.23 24.71
C LEU A 356 -9.47 -9.75 23.25
N SER A 357 -9.35 -10.70 22.33
CA SER A 357 -9.51 -10.48 20.90
C SER A 357 -10.91 -10.89 20.48
N GLU A 358 -11.53 -10.09 19.62
CA GLU A 358 -12.74 -10.46 18.90
C GLU A 358 -12.38 -11.40 17.74
N VAL A 359 -13.11 -12.51 17.64
CA VAL A 359 -12.94 -13.52 16.60
C VAL A 359 -14.24 -13.62 15.82
N GLN A 360 -14.17 -13.43 14.49
CA GLN A 360 -15.34 -13.42 13.61
C GLN A 360 -15.07 -14.20 12.32
N LEU A 361 -15.97 -15.12 11.96
CA LEU A 361 -15.98 -15.79 10.65
C LEU A 361 -16.64 -14.91 9.58
N HIS A 362 -16.23 -15.04 8.31
CA HIS A 362 -16.76 -14.25 7.20
C HIS A 362 -18.01 -14.84 6.55
N ASP A 363 -18.22 -16.14 6.72
CA ASP A 363 -19.46 -16.86 6.41
C ASP A 363 -20.70 -16.09 6.91
N GLY A 364 -21.46 -15.54 5.96
CA GLY A 364 -22.70 -14.79 6.20
C GLY A 364 -23.98 -15.62 6.26
N SER A 365 -23.89 -16.96 6.37
CA SER A 365 -25.07 -17.82 6.54
C SER A 365 -25.63 -17.79 7.96
N HIS A 366 -24.79 -17.40 8.91
CA HIS A 366 -25.17 -16.96 10.25
C HIS A 366 -24.46 -15.62 10.46
N GLN A 367 -25.02 -14.68 11.22
CA GLN A 367 -24.20 -13.62 11.80
C GLN A 367 -23.69 -14.18 13.13
N PRO A 368 -22.58 -14.96 13.17
CA PRO A 368 -22.01 -15.31 14.45
C PRO A 368 -21.65 -13.99 15.13
N GLN A 369 -22.21 -13.77 16.32
CA GLN A 369 -21.73 -12.69 17.17
C GLN A 369 -20.22 -12.90 17.37
N PRO A 370 -19.40 -11.84 17.23
CA PRO A 370 -17.98 -11.95 17.51
C PRO A 370 -17.76 -12.60 18.87
N SER A 371 -16.93 -13.63 18.93
CA SER A 371 -16.58 -14.26 20.20
C SER A 371 -15.33 -13.59 20.77
N SER A 372 -15.32 -13.30 22.07
CA SER A 372 -14.15 -12.71 22.74
C SER A 372 -13.25 -13.81 23.30
N LYS A 373 -11.99 -13.87 22.85
CA LYS A 373 -11.03 -14.93 23.17
C LYS A 373 -9.69 -14.35 23.58
N ASN A 374 -9.02 -14.96 24.56
CA ASN A 374 -7.60 -14.67 24.82
C ASN A 374 -6.74 -15.56 23.90
N ILE A 375 -6.20 -14.98 22.83
CA ILE A 375 -5.47 -15.72 21.78
C ILE A 375 -4.22 -16.39 22.34
N LEU A 376 -3.46 -15.70 23.19
CA LEU A 376 -2.23 -16.24 23.78
C LEU A 376 -2.49 -17.48 24.65
N ARG A 377 -3.54 -17.42 25.47
CA ARG A 377 -3.97 -18.55 26.28
C ARG A 377 -4.37 -19.72 25.39
N ILE A 378 -5.15 -19.49 24.33
CA ILE A 378 -5.57 -20.55 23.41
C ILE A 378 -4.36 -21.16 22.69
N LEU A 379 -3.46 -20.34 22.16
CA LEU A 379 -2.24 -20.79 21.48
C LEU A 379 -1.37 -21.69 22.38
N SER A 380 -1.39 -21.50 23.71
CA SER A 380 -0.61 -22.32 24.64
C SER A 380 -1.06 -23.79 24.67
N PHE A 381 -2.31 -24.10 24.32
CA PHE A 381 -2.83 -25.48 24.29
C PHE A 381 -2.37 -26.27 23.05
N PHE A 382 -1.85 -25.60 22.03
CA PHE A 382 -1.52 -26.22 20.74
C PHE A 382 -0.03 -26.06 20.42
N PRO A 383 0.86 -26.99 20.81
CA PRO A 383 2.30 -26.75 20.81
C PRO A 383 2.93 -26.72 19.41
N THR A 384 2.38 -27.45 18.43
CA THR A 384 2.99 -27.68 17.12
C THR A 384 2.03 -27.40 15.96
N SER A 385 2.56 -27.24 14.75
CA SER A 385 1.80 -26.98 13.51
C SER A 385 0.79 -28.06 13.15
N VAL A 386 1.00 -29.30 13.60
CA VAL A 386 0.06 -30.42 13.40
C VAL A 386 -1.32 -30.11 13.98
N PHE A 387 -1.39 -29.24 14.99
CA PHE A 387 -2.63 -28.83 15.64
C PHE A 387 -3.26 -27.57 15.04
N ALA A 388 -2.78 -27.05 13.91
CA ALA A 388 -3.32 -25.81 13.34
C ALA A 388 -4.84 -25.89 13.11
N GLY A 389 -5.34 -26.99 12.54
CA GLY A 389 -6.80 -27.18 12.35
C GLY A 389 -7.59 -27.22 13.67
N ALA A 390 -7.05 -27.90 14.70
CA ALA A 390 -7.67 -27.96 16.02
C ALA A 390 -7.68 -26.59 16.71
N PHE A 391 -6.62 -25.80 16.52
CA PHE A 391 -6.55 -24.41 16.99
C PHE A 391 -7.67 -23.56 16.40
N TRP A 392 -7.84 -23.55 15.07
CA TRP A 392 -8.88 -22.74 14.41
C TRP A 392 -10.29 -23.19 14.80
N THR A 393 -10.50 -24.50 14.93
CA THR A 393 -11.75 -25.09 15.43
C THR A 393 -12.04 -24.61 16.84
N HIS A 394 -11.07 -24.68 17.76
CA HIS A 394 -11.23 -24.23 19.14
C HIS A 394 -11.43 -22.71 19.25
N LEU A 395 -10.68 -21.94 18.46
CA LEU A 395 -10.76 -20.48 18.44
C LEU A 395 -12.16 -19.98 18.08
N THR A 396 -12.89 -20.76 17.30
CA THR A 396 -14.23 -20.43 16.76
C THR A 396 -15.34 -21.28 17.38
N ASP A 397 -15.10 -21.89 18.55
CA ASP A 397 -16.08 -22.73 19.26
C ASP A 397 -16.66 -23.88 18.42
N GLY A 398 -15.85 -24.45 17.54
CA GLY A 398 -16.23 -25.56 16.66
C GLY A 398 -16.94 -25.15 15.38
N LEU A 399 -17.15 -23.85 15.15
CA LEU A 399 -17.84 -23.36 13.95
C LEU A 399 -16.98 -23.46 12.69
N TRP A 400 -15.67 -23.25 12.82
CA TRP A 400 -14.74 -23.38 11.71
C TRP A 400 -14.57 -24.84 11.27
N ARG A 401 -14.52 -25.06 9.95
CA ARG A 401 -14.31 -26.39 9.35
C ARG A 401 -13.31 -26.31 8.20
N ASP A 402 -12.40 -27.28 8.14
CA ASP A 402 -11.52 -27.50 6.99
C ASP A 402 -12.18 -28.47 5.99
N TYR A 403 -12.85 -27.95 4.96
CA TYR A 403 -13.52 -28.80 3.96
C TYR A 403 -12.55 -29.53 3.03
N ARG A 404 -11.23 -29.32 3.16
CA ARG A 404 -10.22 -30.12 2.43
C ARG A 404 -10.04 -31.51 3.05
N ASN A 405 -10.35 -31.66 4.33
CA ASN A 405 -10.22 -32.92 5.05
C ASN A 405 -11.59 -33.39 5.59
N PRO A 406 -12.35 -34.17 4.81
CA PRO A 406 -13.69 -34.61 5.22
C PRO A 406 -13.68 -35.50 6.49
N ALA A 407 -12.53 -36.07 6.87
CA ALA A 407 -12.40 -36.82 8.12
C ALA A 407 -12.48 -35.94 9.39
N VAL A 408 -12.36 -34.63 9.26
CA VAL A 408 -12.49 -33.65 10.38
C VAL A 408 -13.90 -33.03 10.42
N ALA A 409 -14.75 -33.33 9.43
CA ALA A 409 -16.07 -32.71 9.28
C ALA A 409 -17.22 -33.48 9.94
N ASN A 410 -16.96 -34.68 10.47
CA ASN A 410 -17.88 -35.53 11.23
C ASN A 410 -17.31 -35.77 12.63
#